data_AF-A0A2I0QNR0-F1
#
_entry.id   AF-A0A2I0QNR0-F1
#
_cell.length_a   1.000
_cell.length_b   1.000
_cell.length_c   1.000
_cell.angle_alpha   90.00
_cell.angle_beta   90.00
_cell.angle_gamma   90.00
#
_symmetry.space_group_name_H-M   'P 1'
#
loop_
_entity.id
_entity.type
_entity.pdbx_description
1 polymer ?
#
loop_
_entity_poly.entity_id
_entity_poly.type
_entity_poly.pdbx_seq_one_letter_code
_entity_poly.pdbx_strand_id
1 'polypeptide(L)'
;MEIVTVSSRGQLVIPKDIRDILGIKNKDRLFVMQKDDSILLKRMNQDVTKKGMLKLMDYFSEKFNEEGITREDVKNEIKAYREEKRKLK
;
A
#
# COMPACT_ATOMS: atom_id res chain seq x y z
N MET A 1 16.96 -8.56 24.52
CA MET A 1 17.92 -7.83 23.66
C MET A 1 18.89 -8.86 23.14
N GLU A 2 19.03 -8.98 21.83
CA GLU A 2 19.81 -10.04 21.18
C GLU A 2 20.69 -9.41 20.11
N ILE A 3 21.96 -9.79 20.05
CA ILE A 3 22.93 -9.26 19.10
C ILE A 3 22.96 -10.19 17.89
N VAL A 4 22.85 -9.62 16.70
CA VAL A 4 22.90 -10.37 15.44
C VAL A 4 24.13 -9.95 14.63
N THR A 5 24.76 -10.92 13.97
CA THR A 5 25.89 -10.67 13.09
C THR A 5 25.41 -10.58 11.65
N VAL A 6 26.00 -9.65 10.89
CA VAL A 6 25.75 -9.51 9.45
C VAL A 6 26.55 -10.58 8.70
N SER A 7 25.91 -11.31 7.80
CA SER A 7 26.57 -12.29 6.95
C SER A 7 27.50 -11.63 5.93
N SER A 8 28.36 -12.41 5.28
CA SER A 8 29.24 -11.93 4.21
C SER A 8 28.52 -11.24 3.05
N ARG A 9 27.23 -11.51 2.86
CA ARG A 9 26.38 -10.89 1.83
C ARG A 9 25.57 -9.70 2.34
N GLY A 10 25.86 -9.19 3.54
CA GLY A 10 25.11 -8.09 4.12
C GLY A 10 23.73 -8.49 4.67
N GLN A 11 23.47 -9.78 4.88
CA GLN A 11 22.17 -10.27 5.36
C GLN A 11 22.21 -10.42 6.88
N LEU A 12 21.18 -9.95 7.58
CA LEU A 12 20.96 -10.24 8.99
C LEU A 12 19.81 -11.23 9.17
N VAL A 13 19.89 -12.07 10.19
CA VAL A 13 18.81 -12.98 10.58
C VAL A 13 18.01 -12.31 11.68
N ILE A 14 16.69 -12.20 11.50
CA ILE A 14 15.79 -11.78 12.58
C ILE A 14 15.58 -13.00 13.51
N PRO A 15 15.96 -12.92 14.80
CA PRO A 15 15.79 -14.02 15.74
C PRO A 15 14.34 -14.48 15.85
N LYS A 16 14.15 -15.76 16.20
CA LYS A 16 12.83 -16.40 16.23
C LYS A 16 11.87 -15.63 17.14
N ASP A 17 12.30 -15.29 18.34
CA ASP A 17 11.46 -14.63 19.34
C ASP A 17 10.96 -13.27 18.86
N ILE A 18 11.82 -12.49 18.18
CA ILE A 18 11.45 -11.21 17.57
C ILE A 18 10.47 -11.42 16.42
N ARG A 19 10.67 -12.43 15.56
CA ARG A 19 9.72 -12.76 14.49
C ARG A 19 8.34 -13.13 15.03
N ASP A 20 8.29 -13.91 16.11
CA ASP A 20 7.05 -14.39 16.71
C ASP A 20 6.28 -13.23 17.36
N ILE A 21 6.96 -12.34 18.11
CA ILE A 21 6.36 -11.14 18.71
C ILE A 21 5.82 -10.18 17.65
N LEU A 22 6.59 -9.96 16.58
CA LEU A 22 6.19 -9.05 15.50
C LEU A 22 5.24 -9.72 14.49
N GLY A 23 5.03 -11.02 14.58
CA GLY A 23 4.24 -11.82 13.63
C GLY A 23 4.79 -11.76 12.20
N ILE A 24 6.12 -11.70 12.02
CA ILE A 24 6.76 -11.66 10.71
C ILE A 24 6.74 -13.06 10.10
N LYS A 25 6.14 -13.18 8.91
CA LYS A 25 6.00 -14.45 8.18
C LYS A 25 6.92 -14.50 6.96
N ASN A 26 7.12 -15.71 6.45
CA ASN A 26 7.80 -15.89 5.17
C ASN A 26 7.12 -15.06 4.08
N LYS A 27 7.93 -14.37 3.27
CA LYS A 27 7.53 -13.44 2.20
C LYS A 27 6.95 -12.09 2.65
N ASP A 28 6.93 -11.80 3.96
CA ASP A 28 6.64 -10.43 4.41
C ASP A 28 7.67 -9.45 3.86
N ARG A 29 7.20 -8.30 3.40
CA ARG A 29 8.06 -7.21 2.92
C ARG A 29 8.26 -6.20 4.04
N LEU A 30 9.51 -5.82 4.27
CA LEU A 30 9.90 -4.77 5.20
C LEU A 30 10.42 -3.57 4.40
N PHE A 31 9.99 -2.38 4.77
CA PHE A 31 10.60 -1.14 4.34
C PHE A 31 11.84 -0.89 5.20
N VAL A 32 12.97 -0.62 4.55
CA VAL A 32 14.24 -0.32 5.20
C VAL A 32 14.52 1.16 5.03
N MET A 33 14.73 1.87 6.13
CA MET A 33 15.06 3.29 6.12
C MET A 33 16.26 3.53 7.02
N GLN A 34 17.27 4.24 6.50
CA GLN A 34 18.33 4.78 7.34
C GLN A 34 17.83 6.07 7.99
N LYS A 35 18.05 6.21 9.29
CA LYS A 35 17.89 7.46 10.02
C LYS A 35 19.08 7.62 10.94
N ASP A 36 19.90 8.64 10.68
CA ASP A 36 21.16 8.88 11.38
C ASP A 36 22.06 7.63 11.31
N ASP A 37 22.55 7.15 12.46
CA ASP A 37 23.35 5.92 12.60
C ASP A 37 22.49 4.66 12.85
N SER A 38 21.17 4.75 12.60
CA SER A 38 20.22 3.66 12.83
C SER A 38 19.53 3.19 11.55
N ILE A 39 19.22 1.89 11.50
CA ILE A 39 18.37 1.31 10.47
C ILE A 39 17.00 0.99 11.08
N LEU A 40 15.95 1.58 10.52
CA LEU A 40 14.57 1.27 10.86
C LEU A 40 14.00 0.28 9.85
N LEU A 41 13.46 -0.83 10.36
CA LEU A 41 12.71 -1.82 9.58
C LEU A 41 11.23 -1.71 9.93
N LYS A 42 10.38 -1.41 8.95
CA LYS A 42 8.92 -1.32 9.14
C LYS A 42 8.19 -2.31 8.26
N ARG A 43 7.29 -3.11 8.82
CA ARG A 43 6.48 -4.05 8.04
C ARG A 43 5.53 -3.33 7.09
N MET A 44 5.54 -3.76 5.83
CA MET A 44 4.57 -3.32 4.84
C MET A 44 3.30 -4.16 4.99
N ASN A 45 2.34 -3.68 5.76
CA ASN A 45 1.02 -4.30 5.80
C ASN A 45 0.27 -3.98 4.50
N GLN A 46 0.22 -4.94 3.56
CA GLN A 46 -0.64 -4.82 2.37
C GLN A 46 -2.12 -4.64 2.76
N ASP A 47 -2.51 -5.18 3.92
CA ASP A 47 -3.87 -5.04 4.46
C ASP A 47 -4.21 -3.62 4.88
N VAL A 48 -3.23 -2.80 5.28
CA VAL A 48 -3.48 -1.38 5.60
C VAL A 48 -3.77 -0.60 4.32
N THR A 49 -3.04 -0.88 3.23
CA THR A 49 -3.33 -0.30 1.91
C THR A 49 -4.69 -0.75 1.39
N LYS A 50 -5.06 -2.04 1.55
CA LYS A 50 -6.39 -2.54 1.20
C LYS A 50 -7.49 -1.88 2.04
N LYS A 51 -7.30 -1.75 3.36
CA LYS A 51 -8.27 -1.06 4.24
C LYS A 51 -8.42 0.42 3.90
N GLY A 52 -7.33 1.11 3.57
CA GLY A 52 -7.37 2.50 3.10
C GLY A 52 -8.10 2.62 1.77
N MET A 53 -7.84 1.72 0.83
CA MET A 53 -8.52 1.66 -0.46
C MET A 53 -10.02 1.36 -0.30
N LEU A 54 -10.39 0.41 0.56
CA LEU A 54 -11.79 0.08 0.85
C LEU A 54 -12.54 1.31 1.42
N LYS A 55 -11.97 1.99 2.42
CA LYS A 55 -12.56 3.22 2.97
C LYS A 55 -12.73 4.32 1.92
N LEU A 56 -11.77 4.44 1.01
CA LEU A 56 -11.85 5.40 -0.08
C LEU A 56 -12.97 5.04 -1.07
N MET A 57 -13.15 3.74 -1.38
CA MET A 57 -14.25 3.26 -2.21
C MET A 57 -15.61 3.49 -1.54
N ASP A 58 -15.72 3.24 -0.24
CA ASP A 58 -16.94 3.50 0.53
C ASP A 58 -17.33 4.98 0.48
N TYR A 59 -16.36 5.88 0.70
CA TYR A 59 -16.56 7.33 0.59
C TYR A 59 -17.08 7.75 -0.80
N PHE A 60 -16.47 7.24 -1.88
CA PHE A 60 -16.94 7.56 -3.23
C PHE A 60 -18.33 6.98 -3.53
N SER A 61 -18.63 5.78 -3.03
CA SER A 61 -19.96 5.18 -3.20
C SER A 61 -21.05 5.98 -2.51
N GLU A 62 -20.79 6.51 -1.31
CA GLU A 62 -21.72 7.40 -0.62
C GLU A 62 -21.97 8.67 -1.41
N LYS A 63 -20.89 9.33 -1.88
CA LYS A 63 -20.99 10.55 -2.69
C LYS A 63 -21.73 10.37 -4.00
N PHE A 64 -21.50 9.26 -4.71
CA PHE A 64 -22.23 8.98 -5.94
C PHE A 64 -23.72 8.73 -5.70
N ASN A 65 -24.09 8.10 -4.59
CA ASN A 65 -25.49 7.94 -4.23
C ASN A 65 -26.16 9.27 -3.86
N GLU A 66 -25.47 10.13 -3.10
CA GLU A 66 -25.95 11.49 -2.76
C GLU A 66 -26.19 12.36 -3.99
N GLU A 67 -25.27 12.28 -4.96
CA GLU A 67 -25.34 13.06 -6.20
C GLU A 67 -26.17 12.38 -7.31
N GLY A 68 -26.72 11.19 -7.05
CA GLY A 68 -27.51 10.43 -8.01
C GLY A 68 -26.73 9.96 -9.24
N ILE A 69 -25.39 9.89 -9.15
CA ILE A 69 -24.50 9.53 -10.23
C ILE A 69 -24.64 8.04 -10.53
N THR A 70 -25.08 7.72 -11.75
CA THR A 70 -25.23 6.35 -12.20
C THR A 70 -23.98 5.86 -12.92
N ARG A 71 -23.88 4.53 -13.09
CA ARG A 71 -22.81 3.93 -13.91
C ARG A 71 -22.81 4.42 -15.36
N GLU A 72 -23.96 4.81 -15.87
CA GLU A 72 -24.08 5.28 -17.26
C GLU A 72 -23.52 6.69 -17.40
N ASP A 73 -23.73 7.56 -16.41
CA ASP A 73 -23.17 8.91 -16.36
C ASP A 73 -21.64 8.87 -16.39
N VAL A 74 -21.05 7.97 -15.57
CA VAL A 74 -19.59 7.77 -15.55
C VAL A 74 -19.05 7.30 -16.90
N LYS A 75 -19.75 6.38 -17.57
CA LYS A 75 -19.33 5.90 -18.90
C LYS A 75 -19.41 7.00 -19.95
N ASN A 76 -20.49 7.78 -19.93
CA ASN A 76 -20.70 8.89 -20.85
C ASN A 76 -19.58 9.94 -20.69
N GLU A 77 -19.24 10.28 -19.46
CA GLU A 77 -18.15 11.22 -19.16
C GLU A 77 -16.78 10.70 -19.63
N ILE A 78 -16.47 9.42 -19.35
CA ILE A 78 -15.22 8.80 -19.82
C ILE A 78 -15.14 8.81 -21.36
N LYS A 79 -16.27 8.58 -22.04
CA LYS A 79 -16.34 8.60 -23.50
C LYS A 79 -16.12 10.02 -24.03
N ALA A 80 -16.82 11.01 -23.47
CA ALA A 80 -16.68 12.42 -23.84
C ALA A 80 -15.23 12.91 -23.69
N TYR A 81 -14.60 12.66 -22.53
CA TYR A 81 -13.22 13.03 -22.29
C TYR A 81 -12.23 12.39 -23.27
N ARG A 82 -12.43 11.10 -23.61
CA ARG A 82 -11.59 10.39 -24.60
C ARG A 82 -11.75 10.94 -26.01
N GLU A 83 -12.96 11.36 -26.39
CA GLU A 83 -13.23 12.00 -27.68
C GLU A 83 -12.63 13.40 -27.76
N GLU A 84 -12.71 14.19 -26.70
CA GLU A 84 -12.06 15.50 -26.59
C GLU A 84 -10.54 15.39 -26.69
N LYS A 85 -9.93 14.47 -25.94
CA LYS A 85 -8.48 14.15 -26.02
C LYS A 85 -8.04 13.74 -27.42
N ARG A 86 -8.90 13.10 -28.21
CA ARG A 86 -8.61 12.71 -29.60
C ARG A 86 -8.70 13.88 -30.58
N LYS A 87 -9.55 14.87 -30.31
CA LYS A 87 -9.67 16.09 -31.12
C LYS A 87 -8.52 17.08 -30.88
N LEU A 88 -7.88 17.00 -29.72
CA LEU A 88 -6.71 17.80 -29.33
C LEU A 88 -5.37 17.24 -29.86
N LYS A 89 -5.41 16.16 -30.65
CA LYS A 89 -4.23 15.47 -31.18
C LYS A 89 -4.26 15.49 -32.70
#